data_AF-A0A8T0A103-F1
#
_entry.id   AF-A0A8T0A103-F1
#
_cell.length_a   1.000
_cell.length_b   1.000
_cell.length_c   1.000
_cell.angle_alpha   90.00
_cell.angle_beta   90.00
_cell.angle_gamma   90.00
#
_symmetry.space_group_name_H-M   'P 1'
#
loop_
_entity.id
_entity.type
_entity.pdbx_description
1 polymer ?
#
loop_
_entity_poly.entity_id
_entity_poly.type
_entity_poly.pdbx_seq_one_letter_code
_entity_poly.pdbx_strand_id
1 'polypeptide(L)'
;IVNIAKGKIPFNCTSSVFNLLENKCILYGQQQQQKIKNLKIPDINSIYYEKGCLNNNLINNNCNNNLTIQRIPQKTLIGYSIGSIYSNTLINCLENCLLINKNENKNKCKSIMFYYEENNNFNLNLNINCILNSQNYENVPSNYFVDENEVIVDYISFDNCYEQKRRK
;
A
#
# COMPACT_ATOMS: atom_id res chain seq x y z
N ILE A 1 -18.07 -7.42 -3.80
CA ILE A 1 -19.20 -8.25 -3.35
C ILE A 1 -18.69 -9.67 -3.21
N VAL A 2 -18.85 -10.30 -2.05
CA VAL A 2 -18.61 -11.75 -1.92
C VAL A 2 -19.94 -12.44 -2.20
N ASN A 3 -19.99 -13.24 -3.26
CA ASN A 3 -21.21 -13.97 -3.61
C ASN A 3 -21.40 -15.10 -2.60
N ILE A 4 -22.38 -14.91 -1.72
CA ILE A 4 -22.90 -15.98 -0.88
C ILE A 4 -23.99 -16.70 -1.69
N ALA A 5 -24.23 -17.97 -1.37
CA ALA A 5 -25.20 -18.86 -2.01
C ALA A 5 -26.53 -18.20 -2.41
N LYS A 6 -27.12 -18.72 -3.50
CA LYS A 6 -28.35 -18.24 -4.13
C LYS A 6 -29.46 -18.00 -3.08
N GLY A 7 -29.99 -16.77 -3.03
CA GLY A 7 -31.06 -16.37 -2.10
C GLY A 7 -30.59 -15.64 -0.83
N LYS A 8 -29.28 -15.39 -0.65
CA LYS A 8 -28.74 -14.59 0.45
C LYS A 8 -28.45 -13.15 0.00
N ILE A 9 -28.59 -12.20 0.93
CA ILE A 9 -28.18 -10.81 0.72
C ILE A 9 -26.65 -10.78 0.55
N PRO A 10 -26.12 -10.14 -0.51
CA PRO A 10 -24.68 -10.08 -0.72
C PRO A 10 -23.96 -9.37 0.43
N PHE A 11 -22.90 -9.97 0.96
CA PHE A 11 -22.09 -9.33 1.99
C PHE A 11 -21.14 -8.31 1.37
N ASN A 12 -21.26 -7.05 1.79
CA ASN A 12 -20.40 -5.97 1.32
C ASN A 12 -19.07 -5.95 2.08
N CYS A 13 -18.23 -6.95 1.79
CA CYS A 13 -16.89 -7.08 2.37
C CYS A 13 -15.96 -5.96 1.88
N THR A 14 -15.40 -5.20 2.82
CA THR A 14 -14.42 -4.15 2.58
C THR A 14 -13.01 -4.57 2.99
N SER A 15 -12.87 -5.48 3.95
CA SER A 15 -11.60 -6.13 4.31
C SER A 15 -11.82 -7.55 4.84
N SER A 16 -10.74 -8.33 4.93
CA SER A 16 -10.75 -9.67 5.50
C SER A 16 -9.43 -10.02 6.17
N VAL A 17 -9.49 -10.86 7.20
CA VAL A 17 -8.31 -11.44 7.85
C VAL A 17 -8.34 -12.95 7.65
N PHE A 18 -7.28 -13.51 7.07
CA PHE A 18 -7.08 -14.95 6.98
C PHE A 18 -6.20 -15.40 8.15
N ASN A 19 -6.74 -16.20 9.06
CA ASN A 19 -6.00 -16.82 10.15
C ASN A 19 -5.33 -18.11 9.65
N LEU A 20 -4.00 -18.15 9.72
CA LEU A 20 -3.16 -19.24 9.23
C LEU A 20 -3.25 -20.50 10.11
N LEU A 21 -3.47 -20.34 11.41
CA LEU A 21 -3.59 -21.46 12.35
C LEU A 21 -4.91 -22.20 12.19
N GLU A 22 -6.00 -21.45 11.98
CA GLU A 22 -7.35 -22.01 11.86
C GLU A 22 -7.77 -22.30 10.42
N ASN A 23 -7.01 -21.84 9.42
CA ASN A 23 -7.40 -21.86 8.00
C ASN A 23 -8.79 -21.22 7.76
N LYS A 24 -9.08 -20.10 8.45
CA LYS A 24 -10.36 -19.40 8.38
C LYS A 24 -10.20 -17.96 7.94
N CYS A 25 -11.17 -17.49 7.16
CA CYS A 25 -11.26 -16.10 6.75
C CYS A 25 -12.39 -15.39 7.50
N ILE A 26 -12.06 -14.30 8.18
CA ILE A 26 -13.02 -13.41 8.82
C ILE A 26 -13.23 -12.23 7.88
N LEU A 27 -14.49 -12.01 7.47
CA LEU A 27 -14.86 -10.94 6.55
C LEU A 27 -15.42 -9.75 7.34
N TYR A 28 -14.97 -8.54 6.99
CA TYR A 28 -15.38 -7.30 7.63
C TYR A 28 -16.07 -6.36 6.65
N GLY A 29 -17.08 -5.65 7.15
CA GLY A 29 -17.77 -4.58 6.45
C GLY A 29 -17.32 -3.19 6.90
N GLN A 30 -17.84 -2.15 6.24
CA GLN A 30 -17.42 -0.75 6.39
C GLN A 30 -17.46 -0.22 7.83
N GLN A 31 -18.43 -0.63 8.65
CA GLN A 31 -18.56 -0.18 10.04
C GLN A 31 -17.52 -0.79 11.01
N GLN A 32 -16.84 -1.88 10.61
CA GLN A 32 -15.88 -2.59 11.46
C GLN A 32 -14.43 -2.23 11.14
N GLN A 33 -14.18 -1.50 10.05
CA GLN A 33 -12.83 -1.08 9.62
C GLN A 33 -12.13 -0.19 10.65
N GLN A 34 -12.87 0.63 11.40
CA GLN A 34 -12.28 1.50 12.44
C GLN A 34 -11.70 0.70 13.61
N LYS A 35 -12.27 -0.48 13.93
CA LYS A 35 -11.72 -1.38 14.97
C LYS A 35 -10.46 -2.10 14.51
N ILE A 36 -10.34 -2.40 13.21
CA ILE A 36 -9.20 -3.12 12.61
C ILE A 36 -8.05 -2.18 12.26
N LYS A 37 -8.33 -0.89 11.98
CA LYS A 37 -7.31 0.15 11.83
C LYS A 37 -6.41 0.30 13.07
N ASN A 38 -6.77 -0.29 14.21
CA ASN A 38 -5.97 -0.35 15.43
C ASN A 38 -5.09 -1.61 15.54
N LEU A 39 -5.24 -2.58 14.63
CA LEU A 39 -4.27 -3.68 14.43
C LEU A 39 -3.15 -3.17 13.51
N LYS A 40 -2.37 -2.22 14.03
CA LYS A 40 -1.23 -1.62 13.33
C LYS A 40 0.08 -2.40 13.54
N ILE A 41 0.00 -3.48 14.30
CA ILE A 41 1.11 -4.41 14.54
C ILE A 41 0.76 -5.70 13.79
N PRO A 42 1.62 -6.18 12.88
CA PRO A 42 1.38 -7.43 12.17
C PRO A 42 1.30 -8.62 13.13
N ASP A 43 0.19 -9.37 13.09
CA ASP A 43 0.09 -10.69 13.69
C ASP A 43 0.61 -11.72 12.69
N ILE A 44 1.72 -12.38 13.02
CA ILE A 44 2.39 -13.38 12.19
C ILE A 44 1.50 -14.57 11.81
N ASN A 45 0.42 -14.79 12.56
CA ASN A 45 -0.54 -15.86 12.31
C ASN A 45 -1.71 -15.43 11.44
N SER A 46 -1.67 -14.22 10.88
CA SER A 46 -2.77 -13.66 10.12
C SER A 46 -2.31 -12.90 8.87
N ILE A 47 -3.12 -12.95 7.81
CA ILE A 47 -2.93 -12.13 6.60
C ILE A 47 -4.12 -11.21 6.45
N TYR A 48 -3.87 -9.90 6.42
CA TYR A 48 -4.90 -8.88 6.23
C TYR A 48 -5.02 -8.49 4.75
N TYR A 49 -6.25 -8.43 4.26
CA TYR A 49 -6.60 -7.96 2.93
C TYR A 49 -7.61 -6.83 3.03
N GLU A 50 -7.43 -5.78 2.23
CA GLU A 50 -8.33 -4.63 2.18
C GLU A 50 -8.58 -4.20 0.74
N LYS A 51 -9.79 -3.70 0.50
CA LYS A 51 -10.13 -3.06 -0.77
C LYS A 51 -9.86 -1.57 -0.68
N GLY A 52 -8.98 -1.10 -1.56
CA GLY A 52 -8.82 0.32 -1.86
C GLY A 52 -9.45 0.64 -3.22
N CYS A 53 -9.93 1.87 -3.37
CA CYS A 53 -10.28 2.43 -4.67
C CYS A 53 -9.11 3.28 -5.16
N LEU A 54 -8.72 3.11 -6.41
CA LEU A 54 -7.70 3.93 -7.08
C LEU A 54 -8.31 4.60 -8.30
N ASN A 55 -7.78 5.75 -8.67
CA ASN A 55 -8.21 6.47 -9.86
C ASN A 55 -7.95 5.64 -11.13
N ASN A 56 -9.02 5.21 -11.80
CA ASN A 56 -8.95 4.39 -13.02
C ASN A 56 -8.07 5.00 -14.12
N ASN A 57 -8.04 6.33 -14.25
CA ASN A 57 -7.21 6.98 -15.26
C ASN A 57 -5.71 6.84 -14.96
N LEU A 58 -5.34 6.69 -13.69
CA LEU A 58 -3.96 6.39 -13.29
C LEU A 58 -3.61 4.94 -13.54
N ILE A 59 -4.55 4.01 -13.39
CA ILE A 59 -4.28 2.59 -13.60
C ILE A 59 -4.25 2.26 -15.09
N ASN A 60 -5.29 2.63 -15.85
CA ASN A 60 -5.42 2.24 -17.26
C ASN A 60 -4.32 2.82 -18.16
N ASN A 61 -3.82 4.01 -17.84
CA ASN A 61 -2.80 4.66 -18.67
C ASN A 61 -1.39 4.15 -18.39
N ASN A 62 -1.18 3.52 -17.23
CA ASN A 62 0.16 3.34 -16.68
C ASN A 62 0.47 1.90 -16.26
N CYS A 63 -0.57 1.10 -16.02
CA CYS A 63 -0.45 -0.25 -15.53
C CYS A 63 -1.14 -1.20 -16.50
N ASN A 64 -0.55 -2.38 -16.69
CA ASN A 64 -1.30 -3.47 -17.29
C ASN A 64 -2.49 -3.80 -16.37
N ASN A 65 -3.60 -4.32 -16.91
CA ASN A 65 -4.89 -4.55 -16.21
C ASN A 65 -4.82 -5.35 -14.88
N ASN A 66 -3.64 -5.78 -14.44
CA ASN A 66 -3.37 -6.53 -13.22
C ASN A 66 -2.36 -5.80 -12.31
N LEU A 67 -2.72 -4.61 -11.82
CA LEU A 67 -1.94 -3.96 -10.76
C LEU A 67 -2.04 -4.79 -9.48
N THR A 68 -0.90 -5.35 -9.06
CA THR A 68 -0.78 -6.05 -7.78
C THR A 68 -0.11 -5.10 -6.80
N ILE A 69 -0.75 -4.89 -5.65
CA ILE A 69 -0.27 -4.01 -4.59
C ILE A 69 0.04 -4.89 -3.40
N GLN A 70 1.28 -4.84 -2.93
CA GLN A 70 1.72 -5.54 -1.74
C GLN A 70 2.00 -4.50 -0.66
N ARG A 71 1.29 -4.64 0.46
CA ARG A 71 1.49 -3.82 1.67
C ARG A 71 2.24 -4.66 2.70
N ILE A 72 3.34 -4.11 3.20
CA ILE A 72 4.15 -4.71 4.26
C ILE A 72 4.21 -3.70 5.41
N PRO A 73 3.50 -3.94 6.52
CA PRO A 73 3.50 -3.03 7.66
C PRO A 73 4.85 -3.05 8.39
N GLN A 74 5.18 -1.97 9.10
CA GLN A 74 6.34 -1.84 9.97
C GLN A 74 7.69 -2.14 9.27
N LYS A 75 7.79 -1.74 8.00
CA LYS A 75 9.02 -1.85 7.22
C LYS A 75 9.37 -0.53 6.55
N THR A 76 10.67 -0.26 6.46
CA THR A 76 11.24 0.93 5.82
C THR A 76 12.28 0.51 4.78
N LEU A 77 12.28 1.17 3.63
CA LEU A 77 13.28 1.05 2.57
C LEU A 77 14.23 2.25 2.59
N ILE A 78 15.50 2.01 2.87
CA ILE A 78 16.52 3.04 3.05
C ILE A 78 17.32 3.25 1.75
N GLY A 79 17.65 4.49 1.42
CA GLY A 79 18.64 4.82 0.37
C GLY A 79 18.09 4.89 -1.07
N TYR A 80 16.81 4.60 -1.28
CA TYR A 80 16.19 4.60 -2.62
C TYR A 80 15.09 5.65 -2.80
N SER A 81 14.97 6.57 -1.83
CA SER A 81 14.02 7.70 -1.90
C SER A 81 14.37 8.62 -3.06
N ILE A 82 13.35 8.98 -3.82
CA ILE A 82 13.42 9.93 -4.95
C ILE A 82 12.64 11.21 -4.69
N GLY A 83 11.94 11.26 -3.56
CA GLY A 83 11.12 12.39 -3.21
C GLY A 83 10.20 12.06 -2.04
N SER A 84 9.58 13.11 -1.54
CA SER A 84 8.68 13.01 -0.41
C SER A 84 7.60 14.08 -0.52
N ILE A 85 6.38 13.72 -0.16
CA ILE A 85 5.21 14.59 -0.29
C ILE A 85 4.29 14.41 0.93
N TYR A 86 3.45 15.39 1.19
CA TYR A 86 2.34 15.22 2.10
C TYR A 86 1.21 14.42 1.42
N SER A 87 0.55 13.54 2.15
CA SER A 87 -0.61 12.80 1.68
C SER A 87 -1.61 12.57 2.81
N ASN A 88 -2.86 12.93 2.57
CA ASN A 88 -3.96 12.73 3.54
C ASN A 88 -4.23 11.25 3.83
N THR A 89 -3.94 10.36 2.88
CA THR A 89 -4.21 8.92 2.98
C THR A 89 -3.12 8.11 2.29
N LEU A 90 -2.99 6.84 2.70
CA LEU A 90 -2.15 5.84 2.04
C LEU A 90 -2.42 5.75 0.53
N ILE A 91 -3.69 5.79 0.14
CA ILE A 91 -4.13 5.75 -1.25
C ILE A 91 -3.66 6.99 -2.02
N ASN A 92 -3.80 8.18 -1.43
CA ASN A 92 -3.31 9.41 -2.06
C ASN A 92 -1.78 9.37 -2.24
N CYS A 93 -1.04 8.84 -1.26
CA CYS A 93 0.41 8.61 -1.38
C CYS A 93 0.75 7.70 -2.56
N LEU A 94 0.01 6.60 -2.73
CA LEU A 94 0.17 5.68 -3.86
C LEU A 94 -0.15 6.35 -5.20
N GLU A 95 -1.22 7.14 -5.27
CA GLU A 95 -1.58 7.86 -6.49
C GLU A 95 -0.53 8.92 -6.87
N ASN A 96 0.07 9.61 -5.89
CA ASN A 96 1.17 10.56 -6.13
C ASN A 96 2.40 9.86 -6.73
N CYS A 97 2.74 8.68 -6.23
CA CYS A 97 3.81 7.84 -6.78
C CYS A 97 3.52 7.47 -8.25
N LEU A 98 2.29 7.06 -8.57
CA LEU A 98 1.87 6.76 -9.94
C LEU A 98 1.86 8.02 -10.83
N LEU A 99 1.48 9.18 -10.31
CA LEU A 99 1.43 10.43 -11.07
C LEU A 99 2.81 10.88 -11.55
N ILE A 100 3.83 10.82 -10.69
CA ILE A 100 5.19 11.27 -11.02
C ILE A 100 5.79 10.46 -12.17
N ASN A 101 5.42 9.19 -12.29
CA ASN A 101 5.89 8.31 -13.35
C ASN A 101 5.39 8.68 -14.75
N LYS A 102 4.38 9.54 -14.88
CA LYS A 102 3.93 10.05 -16.18
C LYS A 102 4.94 10.95 -16.86
N ASN A 103 5.85 11.57 -16.11
CA ASN A 103 6.67 12.68 -16.61
C ASN A 103 8.01 12.25 -17.25
N GLU A 104 8.14 11.02 -17.74
CA GLU A 104 9.27 10.43 -18.52
C GLU A 104 10.71 10.56 -17.92
N ASN A 105 10.88 11.23 -16.78
CA ASN A 105 12.18 11.40 -16.15
C ASN A 105 12.64 10.10 -15.46
N LYS A 106 13.96 9.90 -15.45
CA LYS A 106 14.69 8.64 -15.17
C LYS A 106 14.43 7.96 -13.81
N ASN A 107 13.54 8.47 -12.97
CA ASN A 107 13.27 7.94 -11.63
C ASN A 107 11.78 7.58 -11.47
N LYS A 108 11.38 6.43 -12.01
CA LYS A 108 10.03 5.89 -11.77
C LYS A 108 9.91 5.46 -10.31
N CYS A 109 8.92 5.99 -9.62
CA CYS A 109 8.46 5.53 -8.32
C CYS A 109 7.90 4.11 -8.45
N LYS A 110 8.44 3.17 -7.68
CA LYS A 110 8.02 1.75 -7.68
C LYS A 110 7.40 1.32 -6.36
N SER A 111 7.74 2.03 -5.29
CA SER A 111 7.24 1.76 -3.95
C SER A 111 7.08 3.05 -3.16
N ILE A 112 6.28 2.99 -2.11
CA ILE A 112 6.08 4.10 -1.17
C ILE A 112 6.27 3.64 0.27
N MET A 113 6.50 4.61 1.15
CA MET A 113 6.34 4.45 2.59
C MET A 113 5.39 5.53 3.09
N PHE A 114 4.39 5.13 3.85
CA PHE A 114 3.40 6.05 4.40
C PHE A 114 3.40 6.00 5.91
N TYR A 115 3.76 7.13 6.53
CA TYR A 115 3.84 7.30 7.97
C TYR A 115 2.53 7.90 8.50
N TYR A 116 1.93 7.25 9.48
CA TYR A 116 0.61 7.66 9.98
C TYR A 116 0.67 8.77 11.03
N GLU A 117 1.77 8.87 11.76
CA GLU A 117 1.86 9.65 13.00
C GLU A 117 2.66 10.94 12.87
N GLU A 118 3.38 11.14 11.75
CA GLU A 118 4.09 12.39 11.44
C GLU A 118 3.15 13.61 11.29
N ASN A 119 1.84 13.37 11.19
CA ASN A 119 0.82 14.43 11.14
C ASN A 119 0.50 15.09 12.50
N ASN A 120 1.00 14.54 13.61
CA ASN A 120 0.67 15.04 14.96
C ASN A 120 1.79 15.88 15.61
N ASN A 121 2.96 15.97 14.98
CA ASN A 121 4.07 16.77 15.49
C ASN A 121 3.90 18.24 15.08
N PHE A 122 3.14 18.98 15.90
CA PHE A 122 2.84 20.42 15.81
C PHE A 122 4.06 21.38 15.69
N ASN A 123 5.30 20.87 15.68
CA ASN A 123 6.51 21.68 15.83
C ASN A 123 7.37 21.85 14.57
N LEU A 124 7.00 21.29 13.41
CA LEU A 124 7.69 21.56 12.14
C LEU A 124 6.68 21.62 10.99
N ASN A 125 6.59 22.77 10.32
CA ASN A 125 5.69 23.06 9.19
C ASN A 125 5.96 22.24 7.89
N LEU A 126 6.54 21.05 8.00
CA LEU A 126 6.72 20.10 6.91
C LEU A 126 6.11 18.75 7.32
N ASN A 127 4.79 18.65 7.18
CA ASN A 127 4.07 17.38 7.30
C ASN A 127 4.39 16.53 6.05
N ILE A 128 5.61 16.02 5.95
CA ILE A 128 5.97 15.03 4.94
C ILE A 128 5.68 13.69 5.57
N ASN A 129 4.81 12.89 4.96
CA ASN A 129 4.42 11.57 5.50
C ASN A 129 4.33 10.48 4.42
N CYS A 130 4.63 10.83 3.17
CA CYS A 130 4.66 9.92 2.04
C CYS A 130 6.04 10.00 1.39
N ILE A 131 6.83 8.94 1.53
CA ILE A 131 8.14 8.79 0.89
C ILE A 131 7.98 7.96 -0.37
N LEU A 132 8.57 8.43 -1.46
CA LEU A 132 8.51 7.82 -2.79
C LEU A 132 9.85 7.16 -3.11
N ASN A 133 9.86 5.89 -3.51
CA ASN A 133 11.09 5.15 -3.76
C ASN A 133 11.20 4.69 -5.21
N SER A 134 12.43 4.70 -5.72
CA SER A 134 12.77 4.20 -7.06
C SER A 134 12.84 2.68 -7.19
N GLN A 135 12.84 1.95 -6.07
CA GLN A 135 13.02 0.50 -6.03
C GLN A 135 11.97 -0.20 -5.17
N ASN A 136 11.75 -1.48 -5.50
CA ASN A 136 11.01 -2.42 -4.67
C ASN A 136 11.98 -3.18 -3.76
N TYR A 137 11.51 -3.63 -2.59
CA TYR A 137 12.30 -4.36 -1.61
C TYR A 137 12.95 -5.63 -2.18
N GLU A 138 12.33 -6.25 -3.19
CA GLU A 138 12.82 -7.45 -3.88
C GLU A 138 14.07 -7.18 -4.73
N ASN A 139 14.27 -5.93 -5.16
CA ASN A 139 15.35 -5.53 -6.08
C ASN A 139 16.54 -4.87 -5.36
N VAL A 140 16.56 -4.89 -4.03
CA VAL A 140 17.60 -4.25 -3.21
C VAL A 140 18.21 -5.26 -2.25
N PRO A 141 19.44 -5.02 -1.77
CA PRO A 141 20.01 -5.85 -0.71
C PRO A 141 19.17 -5.77 0.57
N SER A 142 19.04 -6.90 1.27
CA SER A 142 18.12 -7.05 2.42
C SER A 142 18.39 -6.10 3.57
N ASN A 143 19.63 -5.64 3.74
CA ASN A 143 20.00 -4.66 4.78
C ASN A 143 19.43 -3.25 4.53
N TYR A 144 18.89 -2.97 3.35
CA TYR A 144 18.18 -1.72 3.07
C TYR A 144 16.67 -1.79 3.36
N PHE A 145 16.14 -3.00 3.60
CA PHE A 145 14.73 -3.21 3.92
C PHE A 145 14.58 -3.66 5.38
N VAL A 146 14.39 -2.68 6.26
CA VAL A 146 14.55 -2.84 7.70
C VAL A 146 13.22 -2.77 8.44
N ASP A 147 13.18 -3.36 9.64
CA ASP A 147 12.06 -3.21 10.56
C ASP A 147 11.99 -1.78 11.11
N GLU A 148 10.77 -1.26 11.21
CA GLU A 148 10.47 0.02 11.86
C GLU A 148 9.65 -0.25 13.12
N ASN A 149 10.15 0.24 14.25
CA ASN A 149 9.59 -0.07 15.57
C ASN A 149 9.19 1.18 16.36
N GLU A 150 9.58 2.38 15.89
CA GLU A 150 9.33 3.63 16.60
C GLU A 150 8.08 4.33 16.10
N VAL A 151 7.87 4.31 14.78
CA VAL A 151 6.75 4.98 14.13
C VAL A 151 5.91 3.99 13.34
N ILE A 152 4.63 4.32 13.19
CA ILE A 152 3.72 3.49 12.39
C ILE A 152 3.90 3.81 10.92
N VAL A 153 4.39 2.83 10.17
CA VAL A 153 4.65 2.94 8.73
C VAL A 153 4.09 1.74 7.98
N ASP A 154 3.58 2.01 6.79
CA ASP A 154 3.35 0.98 5.79
C ASP A 154 4.29 1.16 4.61
N TYR A 155 5.06 0.13 4.32
CA TYR A 155 5.72 -0.02 3.03
C TYR A 155 4.73 -0.59 2.02
N ILE A 156 4.68 -0.02 0.83
CA ILE A 156 3.89 -0.57 -0.28
C ILE A 156 4.77 -0.66 -1.52
N SER A 157 4.85 -1.86 -2.09
CA SER A 157 5.34 -2.07 -3.45
C SER A 157 4.18 -2.36 -4.39
N PHE A 158 4.39 -2.04 -5.65
CA PHE A 158 3.48 -2.40 -6.71
C PHE A 158 4.28 -2.68 -7.99
N ASP A 159 3.80 -3.64 -8.77
CA ASP A 159 4.45 -4.09 -10.00
C ASP A 159 3.52 -3.94 -11.21
N ASN A 160 4.07 -4.20 -12.40
CA ASN A 160 3.34 -4.21 -13.67
C ASN A 160 2.79 -2.85 -14.14
N CYS A 161 3.28 -1.76 -13.54
CA CYS A 161 3.12 -0.41 -14.07
C CYS A 161 4.37 0.03 -14.81
N TYR A 162 4.21 0.58 -16.01
CA TYR A 162 5.27 1.15 -16.85
C TYR A 162 6.33 0.18 -17.37
N GLU A 163 6.14 -1.13 -17.17
CA GLU A 163 6.84 -2.16 -17.92
C GLU A 163 6.24 -2.20 -19.33
N GLN A 164 6.90 -1.53 -20.28
CA GLN A 164 6.54 -1.65 -21.68
C GLN A 164 6.54 -3.14 -22.03
N LYS A 165 5.46 -3.62 -22.65
CA LYS A 165 5.52 -4.86 -23.42
C LYS A 165 6.75 -4.74 -24.33
N ARG A 166 7.83 -5.46 -24.03
CA ARG A 166 8.85 -5.77 -25.03
C ARG A 166 8.12 -6.56 -26.11
N ARG A 167 7.63 -5.86 -27.13
CA ARG A 167 7.24 -6.48 -28.40
C ARG A 167 8.53 -7.12 -28.91
N LYS A 168 8.60 -8.45 -28.82
CA LYS A 168 9.44 -9.25 -29.71
C LYS A 168 8.84 -9.18 -31.11
#